data_AF-A0A2E8GC01-F1
#
_entry.id   AF-A0A2E8GC01-F1
#
_cell.length_a   1.000
_cell.length_b   1.000
_cell.length_c   1.000
_cell.angle_alpha   90.00
_cell.angle_beta   90.00
_cell.angle_gamma   90.00
#
_symmetry.space_group_name_H-M   'P 1'
#
loop_
_entity.id
_entity.type
_entity.pdbx_description
1 polymer ?
#
loop_
_entity_poly.entity_id
_entity_poly.type
_entity_poly.pdbx_seq_one_letter_code
_entity_poly.pdbx_strand_id
1 'polypeptide(L)'
;MRSRNSRYFYADINLEKSIAGRKFARRAKQGKRAKAEAHRDVKRGVSAKSSAVESRAYISAKSSALGDRFGDFQRSRKRFLKMVLLCCTLIEKKLLKSCCSGFSSQSTKSDSPFRCPISQSLPLWNISISALLMFAFCVDVTVGHAQAQPRTTVLQTTAQPGSNLVKPILTIDNRSAQLQRITRNWNTDWTRHTIAYNEILSGGPPRDGIRSIDQPKFITVDLAASVLNATEPVVVLDINGDARAYPLQILTWHEIVNDTVGSVPVIVTFCPLCNSAIAFDRRFDGKTHEFGTSGLLRFSDLIMYDRTTESLWQQFTGEGVVGEKAGTYLQFVPASLISFAEFRTAYPHGIILSHDTGMIRAYGSNPYKDYDTIGNTPFMFRGLLDNRLPAMARVVSVSLKTVDIAYPLHILADRGVIHDIPAGYPLVVLHTTGTNSALGAPRIAEGEDVGATGVFDSRLGNQTLTFHRDGNKITDAETQSTWNILGHAIDGPLAGQRLTPIIHGDHFWFSWAAFKPKTIIYQGD
;
A
#
# COMPACT_ATOMS: atom_id res chain seq x y z
N MET A 1 -7.53 15.23 46.05
CA MET A 1 -8.87 14.80 45.59
C MET A 1 -8.92 14.93 44.07
N ARG A 2 -8.49 13.93 43.31
CA ARG A 2 -9.30 12.83 42.72
C ARG A 2 -10.57 13.28 41.98
N SER A 3 -10.48 13.14 40.65
CA SER A 3 -11.49 12.65 39.71
C SER A 3 -12.88 13.27 39.73
N ARG A 4 -13.18 14.07 38.70
CA ARG A 4 -14.47 14.15 38.00
C ARG A 4 -14.26 15.12 36.83
N ASN A 5 -14.01 14.61 35.62
CA ASN A 5 -14.30 15.30 34.35
C ASN A 5 -13.98 14.47 33.08
N SER A 6 -14.00 13.14 33.14
CA SER A 6 -13.86 12.28 31.95
C SER A 6 -15.17 11.65 31.45
N ARG A 7 -16.34 11.96 32.06
CA ARG A 7 -17.63 11.36 31.67
C ARG A 7 -18.47 12.18 30.69
N TYR A 8 -18.12 13.44 30.40
CA TYR A 8 -19.00 14.32 29.62
C TYR A 8 -18.75 14.33 28.12
N PHE A 9 -17.56 13.93 27.65
CA PHE A 9 -17.23 14.04 26.21
C PHE A 9 -17.80 12.91 25.32
N TYR A 10 -18.08 11.73 25.87
CA TYR A 10 -18.70 10.63 25.10
C TYR A 10 -20.24 10.61 25.17
N ALA A 11 -20.86 11.48 25.96
CA ALA A 11 -22.32 11.59 26.02
C ALA A 11 -22.89 12.32 24.79
N ASP A 12 -22.21 13.33 24.26
CA ASP A 12 -22.71 14.15 23.14
C ASP A 12 -22.72 13.40 21.79
N ILE A 13 -21.70 12.58 21.52
CA ILE A 13 -21.66 11.75 20.29
C ILE A 13 -22.78 10.69 20.30
N ASN A 14 -23.15 10.19 21.48
CA ASN A 14 -24.25 9.24 21.62
C ASN A 14 -25.64 9.91 21.57
N LEU A 15 -25.75 11.18 21.99
CA LEU A 15 -26.99 11.94 21.97
C LEU A 15 -27.39 12.31 20.53
N GLU A 16 -26.45 12.72 19.68
CA GLU A 16 -26.72 13.02 18.27
C GLU A 16 -27.12 11.76 17.48
N LYS A 17 -26.50 10.61 17.75
CA LYS A 17 -26.88 9.30 17.17
C LYS A 17 -28.28 8.86 17.62
N SER A 18 -28.68 9.14 18.86
CA SER A 18 -30.01 8.82 19.41
C SER A 18 -31.15 9.61 18.75
N ILE A 19 -30.90 10.87 18.37
CA ILE A 19 -31.91 11.73 17.73
C ILE A 19 -32.12 11.33 16.25
N ALA A 20 -31.03 10.97 15.55
CA ALA A 20 -31.10 10.45 14.19
C ALA A 20 -31.81 9.08 14.11
N GLY A 21 -31.50 8.16 15.03
CA GLY A 21 -32.15 6.85 15.12
C GLY A 21 -33.66 6.93 15.40
N ARG A 22 -34.09 7.87 16.25
CA ARG A 22 -35.53 8.08 16.56
C ARG A 22 -36.31 8.65 15.37
N LYS A 23 -35.71 9.49 14.52
CA LYS A 23 -36.33 9.97 13.28
C LYS A 23 -36.49 8.87 12.23
N PHE A 24 -35.50 7.98 12.11
CA PHE A 24 -35.56 6.84 11.19
C PHE A 24 -36.59 5.78 11.61
N ALA A 25 -36.65 5.47 12.91
CA ALA A 25 -37.66 4.55 13.46
C ALA A 25 -39.10 5.05 13.30
N ARG A 26 -39.34 6.37 13.40
CA ARG A 26 -40.67 6.97 13.14
C ARG A 26 -41.10 6.84 11.68
N ARG A 27 -40.20 7.05 10.72
CA ARG A 27 -40.48 6.86 9.27
C ARG A 27 -40.70 5.39 8.91
N ALA A 28 -39.93 4.47 9.48
CA ALA A 28 -40.13 3.03 9.28
C ALA A 28 -41.47 2.53 9.88
N LYS A 29 -41.89 3.09 11.02
CA LYS A 29 -43.18 2.76 11.65
C LYS A 29 -44.37 3.31 10.87
N GLN A 30 -44.25 4.48 10.22
CA GLN A 30 -45.25 5.01 9.29
C GLN A 30 -45.36 4.17 8.00
N GLY A 31 -44.23 3.75 7.43
CA GLY A 31 -44.21 2.87 6.25
C GLY A 31 -44.81 1.48 6.52
N LYS A 32 -44.57 0.90 7.70
CA LYS A 32 -45.19 -0.38 8.11
C LYS A 32 -46.69 -0.25 8.39
N ARG A 33 -47.19 0.93 8.82
CA ARG A 33 -48.62 1.18 9.03
C ARG A 33 -49.38 1.29 7.70
N ALA A 34 -48.83 2.02 6.72
CA ALA A 34 -49.39 2.12 5.37
C ALA A 34 -49.43 0.75 4.64
N LYS A 35 -48.40 -0.09 4.85
CA LYS A 35 -48.35 -1.45 4.27
C LYS A 35 -49.31 -2.44 4.96
N ALA A 36 -49.64 -2.20 6.23
CA ALA A 36 -50.60 -3.02 6.99
C ALA A 36 -52.06 -2.63 6.73
N GLU A 37 -52.35 -1.37 6.40
CA GLU A 37 -53.66 -0.92 5.92
C GLU A 37 -53.94 -1.45 4.50
N ALA A 38 -52.98 -1.35 3.58
CA ALA A 38 -53.10 -1.92 2.23
C ALA A 38 -53.32 -3.45 2.22
N HIS A 39 -52.79 -4.18 3.21
CA HIS A 39 -53.01 -5.63 3.35
C HIS A 39 -54.35 -6.00 4.03
N ARG A 40 -54.99 -5.07 4.76
CA ARG A 40 -56.33 -5.29 5.36
C ARG A 40 -57.46 -5.09 4.34
N ASP A 41 -57.27 -4.18 3.38
CA ASP A 41 -58.27 -3.91 2.34
C ASP A 41 -58.33 -5.01 1.27
N VAL A 42 -57.26 -5.80 1.09
CA VAL A 42 -57.23 -6.97 0.20
C VAL A 42 -57.90 -8.22 0.85
N LYS A 43 -58.06 -8.25 2.18
CA LYS A 43 -58.69 -9.39 2.90
C LYS A 43 -60.20 -9.28 3.10
N ARG A 44 -60.82 -8.14 2.76
CA ARG A 44 -62.27 -7.96 2.76
C ARG A 44 -62.75 -7.91 1.32
N GLY A 45 -63.07 -9.08 0.76
CA GLY A 45 -63.43 -9.24 -0.65
C GLY A 45 -64.55 -8.30 -1.10
N VAL A 46 -64.18 -7.18 -1.74
CA VAL A 46 -65.06 -6.33 -2.51
C VAL A 46 -64.65 -6.42 -3.98
N SER A 47 -65.61 -6.85 -4.79
CA SER A 47 -65.49 -7.11 -6.23
C SER A 47 -65.16 -5.86 -7.04
N ALA A 48 -64.41 -6.10 -8.12
CA ALA A 48 -63.86 -5.16 -9.07
C ALA A 48 -64.88 -4.27 -9.82
N LYS A 49 -64.52 -2.99 -10.00
CA LYS A 49 -64.64 -2.20 -11.26
C LYS A 49 -64.17 -0.76 -11.04
N SER A 50 -62.86 -0.51 -11.11
CA SER A 50 -62.31 0.82 -11.49
C SER A 50 -60.78 0.86 -11.72
N SER A 51 -59.99 -0.15 -11.34
CA SER A 51 -58.52 -0.06 -11.42
C SER A 51 -57.85 -0.58 -12.71
N ALA A 52 -58.64 -0.99 -13.72
CA ALA A 52 -58.10 -1.51 -14.99
C ALA A 52 -57.72 -0.42 -16.03
N VAL A 53 -58.02 0.85 -15.77
CA VAL A 53 -57.70 1.96 -16.70
C VAL A 53 -56.39 2.66 -16.35
N GLU A 54 -55.97 2.70 -15.07
CA GLU A 54 -54.73 3.40 -14.68
C GLU A 54 -53.46 2.52 -14.74
N SER A 55 -53.61 1.19 -14.71
CA SER A 55 -52.45 0.27 -14.77
C SER A 55 -51.92 0.06 -16.20
N ARG A 56 -52.74 0.31 -17.24
CA ARG A 56 -52.33 0.28 -18.66
C ARG A 56 -51.63 1.56 -19.11
N ALA A 57 -51.98 2.71 -18.51
CA ALA A 57 -51.34 4.00 -18.82
C ALA A 57 -49.89 4.08 -18.29
N TYR A 58 -49.59 3.49 -17.13
CA TYR A 58 -48.26 3.54 -16.53
C TYR A 58 -47.23 2.60 -17.20
N ILE A 59 -47.69 1.48 -17.76
CA ILE A 59 -46.82 0.51 -18.45
C ILE A 59 -46.57 0.92 -19.91
N SER A 60 -47.53 1.57 -20.58
CA SER A 60 -47.37 2.11 -21.94
C SER A 60 -46.43 3.34 -22.01
N ALA A 61 -46.44 4.19 -20.98
CA ALA A 61 -45.53 5.34 -20.88
C ALA A 61 -44.06 4.95 -20.61
N LYS A 62 -43.82 3.76 -20.03
CA LYS A 62 -42.47 3.27 -19.73
C LYS A 62 -41.80 2.50 -20.88
N SER A 63 -42.57 1.87 -21.77
CA SER A 63 -41.98 1.19 -22.94
C SER A 63 -41.65 2.16 -24.08
N SER A 64 -42.43 3.22 -24.27
CA SER A 64 -42.15 4.30 -25.24
C SER A 64 -40.88 5.09 -24.87
N ALA A 65 -40.71 5.43 -23.58
CA ALA A 65 -39.52 6.14 -23.10
C ALA A 65 -38.21 5.31 -23.10
N LEU A 66 -38.29 3.98 -23.17
CA LEU A 66 -37.13 3.10 -23.35
C LEU A 66 -36.79 2.87 -24.85
N GLY A 67 -37.80 2.82 -25.72
CA GLY A 67 -37.63 2.69 -27.17
C GLY A 67 -36.95 3.91 -27.80
N ASP A 68 -37.32 5.12 -27.35
CA ASP A 68 -36.74 6.36 -27.87
C ASP A 68 -35.27 6.56 -27.42
N ARG A 69 -34.90 6.13 -26.20
CA ARG A 69 -33.51 6.18 -25.72
C ARG A 69 -32.59 5.17 -26.41
N PHE A 70 -33.11 4.01 -26.82
CA PHE A 70 -32.35 3.03 -27.59
C PHE A 70 -32.14 3.47 -29.06
N GLY A 71 -33.14 4.15 -29.64
CA GLY A 71 -33.05 4.74 -30.98
C GLY A 71 -32.02 5.86 -31.09
N ASP A 72 -31.91 6.71 -30.06
CA ASP A 72 -30.91 7.79 -30.01
C ASP A 72 -29.48 7.27 -29.77
N PHE A 73 -29.32 6.20 -28.96
CA PHE A 73 -28.01 5.57 -28.74
C PHE A 73 -27.46 4.92 -30.02
N GLN A 74 -28.32 4.26 -30.82
CA GLN A 74 -27.96 3.67 -32.12
C GLN A 74 -27.60 4.73 -33.18
N ARG A 75 -28.29 5.89 -33.19
CA ARG A 75 -27.94 7.02 -34.10
C ARG A 75 -26.63 7.69 -33.72
N SER A 76 -26.35 7.87 -32.43
CA SER A 76 -25.09 8.43 -31.95
C SER A 76 -23.89 7.53 -32.26
N ARG A 77 -24.05 6.21 -32.12
CA ARG A 77 -23.00 5.23 -32.45
C ARG A 77 -22.70 5.18 -33.95
N LYS A 78 -23.71 5.28 -34.82
CA LYS A 78 -23.52 5.39 -36.28
C LYS A 78 -22.84 6.70 -36.69
N ARG A 79 -23.14 7.83 -36.04
CA ARG A 79 -22.45 9.11 -36.28
C ARG A 79 -20.99 9.08 -35.81
N PHE A 80 -20.71 8.45 -34.67
CA PHE A 80 -19.35 8.29 -34.16
C PHE A 80 -18.49 7.37 -35.06
N LEU A 81 -19.04 6.24 -35.52
CA LEU A 81 -18.35 5.35 -36.46
C LEU A 81 -18.09 6.01 -37.82
N LYS A 82 -19.03 6.84 -38.32
CA LYS A 82 -18.83 7.61 -39.56
C LYS A 82 -17.75 8.68 -39.39
N MET A 83 -17.66 9.31 -38.21
CA MET A 83 -16.63 10.31 -37.89
C MET A 83 -15.24 9.68 -37.76
N VAL A 84 -15.14 8.48 -37.16
CA VAL A 84 -13.90 7.72 -37.05
C VAL A 84 -13.43 7.23 -38.42
N LEU A 85 -14.32 6.73 -39.30
CA LEU A 85 -13.95 6.39 -40.68
C LEU A 85 -13.53 7.61 -41.52
N LEU A 86 -14.14 8.78 -41.30
CA LEU A 86 -13.76 10.03 -41.98
C LEU A 86 -12.39 10.52 -41.50
N CYS A 87 -12.08 10.38 -40.20
CA CYS A 87 -10.76 10.71 -39.66
C CYS A 87 -9.66 9.75 -40.16
N CYS A 88 -9.93 8.44 -40.24
CA CYS A 88 -8.95 7.48 -40.75
C CYS A 88 -8.63 7.69 -42.24
N THR A 89 -9.65 8.02 -43.06
CA THR A 89 -9.44 8.33 -44.49
C THR A 89 -8.81 9.70 -44.77
N LEU A 90 -8.87 10.64 -43.82
CA LEU A 90 -8.16 11.93 -43.87
C LEU A 90 -6.69 11.82 -43.41
N ILE A 91 -6.36 10.85 -42.55
CA ILE A 91 -4.99 10.59 -42.09
C ILE A 91 -4.19 9.83 -43.17
N GLU A 92 -4.79 8.88 -43.89
CA GLU A 92 -4.14 8.21 -45.03
C GLU A 92 -3.84 9.15 -46.21
N LYS A 93 -4.67 10.18 -46.44
CA LYS A 93 -4.43 11.17 -47.52
C LYS A 93 -3.41 12.26 -47.16
N LYS A 94 -3.07 12.45 -45.88
CA LYS A 94 -2.04 13.40 -45.43
C LYS A 94 -0.64 12.78 -45.33
N LEU A 95 -0.53 11.46 -45.20
CA LEU A 95 0.77 10.75 -45.15
C LEU A 95 1.32 10.39 -46.55
N LEU A 96 0.50 10.44 -47.60
CA LEU A 96 0.91 10.23 -49.01
C LEU A 96 1.31 11.51 -49.77
N LYS A 97 1.36 12.68 -49.11
CA LYS A 97 1.77 13.97 -49.72
C LYS A 97 3.03 14.61 -49.11
N SER A 98 3.75 13.91 -48.22
CA SER A 98 4.97 14.43 -47.58
C SER A 98 6.25 13.64 -47.90
N CYS A 99 6.27 12.87 -48.98
CA CYS A 99 7.45 12.09 -49.42
C CYS A 99 7.94 12.42 -50.85
N CYS A 100 7.47 13.50 -51.48
CA CYS A 100 7.97 13.94 -52.78
C CYS A 100 7.94 15.47 -52.88
N SER A 101 8.94 16.15 -52.32
CA SER A 101 9.31 17.51 -52.71
C SER A 101 10.69 17.85 -52.16
N GLY A 102 11.70 17.89 -53.02
CA GLY A 102 13.02 18.41 -52.63
C GLY A 102 14.20 17.93 -53.47
N PHE A 103 14.12 17.92 -54.81
CA PHE A 103 15.32 17.89 -55.65
C PHE A 103 15.11 18.64 -56.97
N SER A 104 15.68 19.84 -57.06
CA SER A 104 16.16 20.59 -58.24
C SER A 104 16.66 21.94 -57.70
N SER A 105 17.80 22.53 -58.03
CA SER A 105 18.87 22.29 -59.01
C SER A 105 19.95 23.39 -58.80
N GLN A 106 21.14 23.22 -59.42
CA GLN A 106 22.30 24.15 -59.57
C GLN A 106 23.39 24.00 -58.49
N SER A 107 24.48 23.25 -58.75
CA SER A 107 25.73 23.61 -59.47
C SER A 107 26.45 24.81 -58.82
N THR A 108 27.67 24.70 -58.29
CA THR A 108 28.95 24.44 -59.01
C THR A 108 30.10 24.01 -58.07
N LYS A 109 30.99 23.13 -58.58
CA LYS A 109 32.48 23.01 -58.40
C LYS A 109 33.07 23.18 -56.98
N SER A 110 33.98 22.35 -56.44
CA SER A 110 35.11 21.64 -57.06
C SER A 110 35.71 20.59 -56.11
N ASP A 111 36.31 19.57 -56.73
CA ASP A 111 37.52 18.82 -56.34
C ASP A 111 37.52 17.80 -55.17
N SER A 112 37.22 16.59 -55.63
CA SER A 112 37.60 15.21 -55.23
C SER A 112 39.12 14.99 -54.96
N PRO A 113 39.64 13.77 -54.62
CA PRO A 113 38.94 12.48 -54.69
C PRO A 113 39.31 11.33 -53.69
N PHE A 114 38.48 10.27 -53.74
CA PHE A 114 38.80 8.81 -53.67
C PHE A 114 39.39 8.22 -52.35
N ARG A 115 39.10 6.98 -51.91
CA ARG A 115 38.26 5.84 -52.33
C ARG A 115 38.25 4.84 -51.14
N CYS A 116 37.16 4.07 -50.99
CA CYS A 116 37.11 2.82 -50.23
C CYS A 116 37.96 1.73 -50.93
N PRO A 117 38.43 0.65 -50.25
CA PRO A 117 37.66 -0.59 -50.32
C PRO A 117 37.74 -1.55 -49.11
N ILE A 118 36.59 -2.18 -48.83
CA ILE A 118 36.29 -3.63 -48.71
C ILE A 118 37.47 -4.61 -48.54
N SER A 119 37.32 -5.53 -47.56
CA SER A 119 37.35 -7.01 -47.69
C SER A 119 38.32 -7.79 -46.77
N GLN A 120 37.75 -8.84 -46.14
CA GLN A 120 38.38 -10.14 -45.79
C GLN A 120 39.41 -10.09 -44.64
N SER A 121 39.57 -11.05 -43.74
CA SER A 121 39.06 -12.41 -43.51
C SER A 121 39.62 -12.85 -42.14
N LEU A 122 38.92 -13.74 -41.43
CA LEU A 122 39.43 -14.49 -40.27
C LEU A 122 40.70 -15.29 -40.63
N PRO A 123 41.52 -15.69 -39.64
CA PRO A 123 41.39 -17.08 -39.18
C PRO A 123 41.62 -17.31 -37.67
N LEU A 124 40.99 -18.38 -37.19
CA LEU A 124 41.29 -19.12 -35.97
C LEU A 124 42.66 -19.82 -36.07
N TRP A 125 43.33 -20.05 -34.93
CA TRP A 125 44.03 -21.31 -34.63
C TRP A 125 44.24 -21.48 -33.11
N ASN A 126 43.96 -22.71 -32.65
CA ASN A 126 44.17 -23.24 -31.30
C ASN A 126 45.66 -23.49 -30.99
N ILE A 127 46.02 -23.66 -29.71
CA ILE A 127 46.71 -24.85 -29.11
C ILE A 127 47.08 -24.58 -27.62
N SER A 128 46.49 -25.42 -26.73
CA SER A 128 47.00 -26.21 -25.58
C SER A 128 48.06 -25.64 -24.61
N ILE A 129 47.80 -25.52 -23.29
CA ILE A 129 47.84 -26.50 -22.15
C ILE A 129 49.21 -26.63 -21.42
N SER A 130 49.16 -26.39 -20.09
CA SER A 130 49.94 -26.92 -18.95
C SER A 130 51.36 -26.45 -18.60
N ALA A 131 51.52 -25.94 -17.36
CA ALA A 131 52.58 -26.33 -16.42
C ALA A 131 52.16 -26.05 -14.95
N LEU A 132 52.52 -26.97 -14.05
CA LEU A 132 52.13 -27.15 -12.64
C LEU A 132 53.31 -26.85 -11.69
N LEU A 133 52.99 -26.56 -10.40
CA LEU A 133 53.74 -26.87 -9.15
C LEU A 133 55.04 -26.08 -8.84
N MET A 134 55.49 -25.77 -7.62
CA MET A 134 55.22 -26.18 -6.21
C MET A 134 55.77 -25.07 -5.27
N PHE A 135 55.22 -24.90 -4.06
CA PHE A 135 55.98 -24.89 -2.79
C PHE A 135 55.04 -24.87 -1.58
N ALA A 136 55.23 -25.81 -0.66
CA ALA A 136 54.53 -25.97 0.60
C ALA A 136 55.50 -25.74 1.77
N PHE A 137 55.03 -25.15 2.87
CA PHE A 137 55.57 -25.38 4.22
C PHE A 137 54.47 -25.12 5.28
N CYS A 138 54.34 -26.07 6.20
CA CYS A 138 53.40 -26.10 7.34
C CYS A 138 53.90 -25.27 8.53
N VAL A 139 52.97 -24.67 9.29
CA VAL A 139 53.00 -24.61 10.78
C VAL A 139 51.55 -24.71 11.29
N ASP A 140 51.43 -25.47 12.38
CA ASP A 140 50.25 -26.03 13.03
C ASP A 140 49.45 -25.07 13.96
N VAL A 141 48.17 -25.41 14.12
CA VAL A 141 47.28 -25.26 15.30
C VAL A 141 46.86 -23.86 15.77
N THR A 142 45.57 -23.55 15.60
CA THR A 142 44.62 -23.44 16.74
C THR A 142 43.17 -23.42 16.27
N VAL A 143 42.34 -24.17 17.01
CA VAL A 143 40.91 -24.36 16.82
C VAL A 143 40.15 -23.06 17.05
N GLY A 144 39.35 -22.65 16.06
CA GLY A 144 38.30 -21.67 16.20
C GLY A 144 37.23 -21.95 15.16
N HIS A 145 36.18 -22.69 15.54
CA HIS A 145 34.98 -22.82 14.71
C HIS A 145 34.24 -21.48 14.70
N ALA A 146 34.74 -20.53 13.90
CA ALA A 146 33.98 -19.37 13.48
C ALA A 146 33.09 -19.84 12.32
N GLN A 147 31.83 -20.13 12.61
CA GLN A 147 30.81 -20.20 11.57
C GLN A 147 30.77 -18.85 10.87
N ALA A 148 31.34 -18.79 9.66
CA ALA A 148 31.17 -17.67 8.77
C ALA A 148 29.71 -17.65 8.33
N GLN A 149 28.88 -16.89 9.05
CA GLN A 149 27.56 -16.52 8.57
C GLN A 149 27.74 -15.72 7.27
N PRO A 150 26.98 -16.02 6.20
CA PRO A 150 26.98 -15.19 5.02
C PRO A 150 26.53 -13.79 5.46
N ARG A 151 27.38 -12.79 5.26
CA ARG A 151 26.97 -11.38 5.34
C ARG A 151 25.78 -11.22 4.41
N THR A 152 24.60 -11.08 4.98
CA THR A 152 23.42 -10.54 4.30
C THR A 152 23.81 -9.14 3.87
N THR A 153 24.40 -9.04 2.69
CA THR A 153 24.55 -7.78 2.00
C THR A 153 23.14 -7.44 1.60
N VAL A 154 22.44 -6.65 2.43
CA VAL A 154 21.22 -5.97 2.01
C VAL A 154 21.66 -5.24 0.76
N LEU A 155 21.25 -5.75 -0.42
CA LEU A 155 21.20 -4.93 -1.61
C LEU A 155 20.34 -3.75 -1.18
N GLN A 156 21.00 -2.62 -0.91
CA GLN A 156 20.37 -1.33 -0.82
C GLN A 156 19.79 -1.08 -2.19
N THR A 157 18.62 -1.66 -2.44
CA THR A 157 17.74 -1.16 -3.47
C THR A 157 17.32 0.19 -2.93
N THR A 158 18.12 1.19 -3.27
CA THR A 158 17.73 2.59 -3.33
C THR A 158 16.62 2.69 -4.39
N ALA A 159 15.49 2.04 -4.13
CA ALA A 159 14.21 2.39 -4.69
C ALA A 159 13.72 3.60 -3.88
N GLN A 160 14.46 4.70 -4.03
CA GLN A 160 13.86 6.01 -3.88
C GLN A 160 12.71 6.06 -4.88
N PRO A 161 11.49 6.46 -4.49
CA PRO A 161 10.39 6.58 -5.44
C PRO A 161 10.84 7.49 -6.59
N GLY A 162 10.71 6.95 -7.80
CA GLY A 162 11.08 7.60 -9.03
C GLY A 162 10.37 8.91 -9.27
N SER A 163 11.00 10.02 -8.90
CA SER A 163 11.05 11.24 -9.72
C SER A 163 12.10 12.18 -9.14
N ASN A 164 13.16 12.47 -9.90
CA ASN A 164 14.10 13.59 -9.69
C ASN A 164 13.45 14.97 -9.83
N LEU A 165 12.14 15.09 -9.58
CA LEU A 165 11.47 16.37 -9.44
C LEU A 165 11.55 16.74 -7.97
N VAL A 166 12.62 17.44 -7.60
CA VAL A 166 12.66 18.18 -6.33
C VAL A 166 11.41 19.06 -6.33
N LYS A 167 10.42 18.70 -5.53
CA LYS A 167 9.22 19.52 -5.41
C LYS A 167 9.65 20.91 -4.93
N PRO A 168 9.12 21.99 -5.52
CA PRO A 168 9.45 23.32 -5.06
C PRO A 168 9.07 23.45 -3.59
N ILE A 169 10.00 23.94 -2.77
CA ILE A 169 9.70 24.32 -1.39
C ILE A 169 8.97 25.65 -1.46
N LEU A 170 7.71 25.63 -1.06
CA LEU A 170 6.88 26.82 -0.88
C LEU A 170 7.36 27.54 0.38
N THR A 171 7.37 28.88 0.33
CA THR A 171 7.96 29.76 1.37
C THR A 171 6.94 30.60 2.13
N ILE A 172 5.66 30.54 1.75
CA ILE A 172 4.59 31.38 2.30
C ILE A 172 3.78 30.57 3.31
N ASP A 173 3.72 31.03 4.56
CA ASP A 173 2.77 30.53 5.55
C ASP A 173 1.37 31.11 5.27
N ASN A 174 0.56 30.36 4.51
CA ASN A 174 -0.83 30.69 4.23
C ASN A 174 -1.79 29.70 4.91
N ARG A 175 -1.43 29.18 6.08
CA ARG A 175 -2.31 28.29 6.86
C ARG A 175 -3.66 28.94 7.12
N SER A 176 -4.72 28.12 7.11
CA SER A 176 -6.04 28.56 7.57
C SER A 176 -6.01 28.96 9.05
N ALA A 177 -6.90 29.87 9.45
CA ALA A 177 -7.05 30.28 10.85
C ALA A 177 -7.29 29.08 11.80
N GLN A 178 -7.98 28.04 11.31
CA GLN A 178 -8.18 26.81 12.07
C GLN A 178 -6.85 26.07 12.29
N LEU A 179 -6.05 25.88 11.24
CA LEU A 179 -4.77 25.18 11.34
C LEU A 179 -3.81 25.96 12.25
N GLN A 180 -3.70 27.28 12.06
CA GLN A 180 -2.93 28.16 12.96
C GLN A 180 -3.35 27.99 14.42
N ARG A 181 -4.66 27.94 14.71
CA ARG A 181 -5.17 27.79 16.08
C ARG A 181 -4.77 26.47 16.72
N ILE A 182 -4.86 25.35 16.00
CA ILE A 182 -4.55 24.02 16.57
C ILE A 182 -3.04 23.76 16.67
N THR A 183 -2.23 24.42 15.84
CA THR A 183 -0.75 24.31 15.85
C THR A 183 -0.06 25.53 16.48
N ARG A 184 -0.79 26.40 17.19
CA ARG A 184 -0.25 27.68 17.71
C ARG A 184 0.95 27.54 18.67
N ASN A 185 1.08 26.38 19.30
CA ASN A 185 2.13 26.07 20.27
C ASN A 185 3.23 25.17 19.68
N TRP A 186 3.27 25.00 18.36
CA TRP A 186 4.28 24.17 17.70
C TRP A 186 5.42 25.04 17.23
N ASN A 187 6.65 24.53 17.34
CA ASN A 187 7.86 25.24 16.92
C ASN A 187 8.26 24.91 15.47
N THR A 188 7.39 24.22 14.74
CA THR A 188 7.56 23.90 13.31
C THR A 188 7.75 25.16 12.48
N ASP A 189 8.72 25.14 11.57
CA ASP A 189 8.88 26.17 10.53
C ASP A 189 7.80 26.02 9.43
N TRP A 190 6.68 26.72 9.62
CA TRP A 190 5.57 26.78 8.66
C TRP A 190 5.83 27.70 7.46
N THR A 191 7.05 28.25 7.31
CA THR A 191 7.40 28.92 6.07
C THR A 191 7.86 27.92 5.03
N ARG A 192 8.36 26.73 5.40
CA ARG A 192 8.88 25.73 4.45
C ARG A 192 7.92 24.56 4.30
N HIS A 193 7.41 24.31 3.10
CA HIS A 193 6.51 23.18 2.84
C HIS A 193 6.51 22.71 1.38
N THR A 194 6.17 21.44 1.16
CA THR A 194 6.09 20.83 -0.19
C THR A 194 4.66 20.53 -0.64
N ILE A 195 3.67 20.86 0.19
CA ILE A 195 2.23 20.59 -0.01
C ILE A 195 1.42 21.83 0.35
N ALA A 196 0.23 22.00 -0.22
CA ALA A 196 -0.64 23.09 0.20
C ALA A 196 -1.25 22.80 1.58
N TYR A 197 -1.34 23.80 2.46
CA TYR A 197 -1.91 23.61 3.80
C TYR A 197 -3.39 23.25 3.83
N ASN A 198 -4.13 23.47 2.74
CA ASN A 198 -5.53 23.04 2.63
C ASN A 198 -5.67 21.51 2.43
N GLU A 199 -4.59 20.81 2.13
CA GLU A 199 -4.52 19.34 2.09
C GLU A 199 -4.39 18.74 3.51
N ILE A 200 -3.99 19.54 4.50
CA ILE A 200 -3.81 19.12 5.89
C ILE A 200 -5.13 19.21 6.66
N LEU A 201 -5.46 18.13 7.35
CA LEU A 201 -6.67 17.96 8.15
C LEU A 201 -6.31 17.68 9.60
N SER A 202 -7.15 18.14 10.52
CA SER A 202 -7.09 17.67 11.92
C SER A 202 -7.81 16.34 12.03
N GLY A 203 -7.10 15.29 12.46
CA GLY A 203 -7.67 13.99 12.81
C GLY A 203 -8.58 14.02 14.04
N GLY A 204 -8.45 15.06 14.87
CA GLY A 204 -9.23 15.25 16.10
C GLY A 204 -8.36 15.16 17.36
N PRO A 205 -7.51 14.13 17.51
CA PRO A 205 -6.49 14.12 18.55
C PRO A 205 -5.54 15.32 18.41
N PRO A 206 -5.10 15.94 19.52
CA PRO A 206 -4.00 16.90 19.47
C PRO A 206 -2.67 16.17 19.16
N ARG A 207 -1.60 16.95 18.98
CA ARG A 207 -0.22 16.42 18.96
C ARG A 207 0.02 15.51 20.18
N ASP A 208 0.55 14.32 19.94
CA ASP A 208 0.72 13.25 20.93
C ASP A 208 -0.57 12.77 21.63
N GLY A 209 -1.75 13.11 21.10
CA GLY A 209 -3.03 12.62 21.60
C GLY A 209 -3.18 11.10 21.44
N ILE A 210 -2.52 10.54 20.42
CA ILE A 210 -2.26 9.11 20.25
C ILE A 210 -0.78 8.90 20.60
N ARG A 211 -0.50 8.51 21.84
CA ARG A 211 0.89 8.46 22.32
C ARG A 211 1.67 7.35 21.63
N SER A 212 2.82 7.71 21.04
CA SER A 212 3.81 6.76 20.53
C SER A 212 4.38 5.88 21.65
N ILE A 213 4.99 4.76 21.27
CA ILE A 213 5.79 3.93 22.19
C ILE A 213 7.26 4.20 21.91
N ASP A 214 7.94 4.86 22.85
CA ASP A 214 9.32 5.31 22.65
C ASP A 214 10.35 4.45 23.41
N GLN A 215 9.86 3.56 24.28
CA GLN A 215 10.65 2.57 25.02
C GLN A 215 9.94 1.21 24.95
N PRO A 216 9.93 0.57 23.77
CA PRO A 216 9.21 -0.68 23.58
C PRO A 216 9.79 -1.80 24.46
N LYS A 217 8.91 -2.58 25.05
CA LYS A 217 9.25 -3.79 25.81
C LYS A 217 8.74 -5.00 25.07
N PHE A 218 9.54 -6.06 25.04
CA PHE A 218 9.24 -7.25 24.27
C PHE A 218 9.09 -8.48 25.16
N ILE A 219 8.28 -9.42 24.67
CA ILE A 219 8.07 -10.75 25.26
C ILE A 219 8.39 -11.83 24.21
N THR A 220 8.61 -13.06 24.67
CA THR A 220 8.83 -14.20 23.78
C THR A 220 7.56 -14.61 23.05
N VAL A 221 7.73 -15.38 21.96
CA VAL A 221 6.64 -15.99 21.20
C VAL A 221 5.68 -16.79 22.09
N ASP A 222 6.20 -17.61 23.01
CA ASP A 222 5.35 -18.45 23.85
C ASP A 222 4.52 -17.64 24.86
N LEU A 223 5.09 -16.57 25.41
CA LEU A 223 4.32 -15.66 26.28
C LEU A 223 3.25 -14.91 25.47
N ALA A 224 3.60 -14.46 24.26
CA ALA A 224 2.70 -13.73 23.38
C ALA A 224 1.48 -14.57 22.95
N ALA A 225 1.62 -15.89 22.84
CA ALA A 225 0.52 -16.80 22.51
C ALA A 225 -0.63 -16.81 23.52
N SER A 226 -0.43 -16.27 24.73
CA SER A 226 -1.50 -16.09 25.72
C SER A 226 -2.36 -14.84 25.50
N VAL A 227 -1.90 -13.89 24.67
CA VAL A 227 -2.52 -12.56 24.47
C VAL A 227 -2.75 -12.20 23.00
N LEU A 228 -2.28 -13.02 22.07
CA LEU A 228 -2.47 -12.88 20.63
C LEU A 228 -3.14 -14.14 20.07
N ASN A 229 -4.20 -13.97 19.29
CA ASN A 229 -4.71 -15.06 18.47
C ASN A 229 -3.73 -15.39 17.33
N ALA A 230 -3.69 -16.66 16.93
CA ALA A 230 -2.87 -17.16 15.83
C ALA A 230 -3.03 -16.36 14.52
N THR A 231 -4.25 -15.93 14.18
CA THR A 231 -4.54 -15.22 12.93
C THR A 231 -4.45 -13.70 13.04
N GLU A 232 -4.16 -13.14 14.24
CA GLU A 232 -4.03 -11.70 14.40
C GLU A 232 -2.80 -11.16 13.63
N PRO A 233 -2.95 -10.05 12.90
CA PRO A 233 -1.88 -9.47 12.11
C PRO A 233 -0.82 -8.76 12.97
N VAL A 234 0.44 -8.96 12.58
CA VAL A 234 1.63 -8.34 13.17
C VAL A 234 2.52 -7.77 12.06
N VAL A 235 3.08 -6.58 12.30
CA VAL A 235 4.14 -6.03 11.45
C VAL A 235 5.45 -6.71 11.83
N VAL A 236 6.21 -7.20 10.86
CA VAL A 236 7.45 -7.97 11.10
C VAL A 236 8.64 -7.27 10.48
N LEU A 237 9.68 -7.11 11.30
CA LEU A 237 11.02 -6.68 10.88
C LEU A 237 12.02 -7.78 11.23
N ASP A 238 12.93 -8.09 10.32
CA ASP A 238 14.10 -8.95 10.56
C ASP A 238 15.34 -8.21 10.04
N ILE A 239 16.12 -7.66 10.97
CA ILE A 239 17.31 -6.88 10.66
C ILE A 239 18.48 -7.52 11.39
N ASN A 240 19.51 -7.94 10.66
CA ASN A 240 20.71 -8.57 11.21
C ASN A 240 20.41 -9.75 12.16
N GLY A 241 19.34 -10.51 11.90
CA GLY A 241 18.92 -11.66 12.70
C GLY A 241 18.09 -11.33 13.95
N ASP A 242 17.85 -10.04 14.23
CA ASP A 242 16.92 -9.59 15.26
C ASP A 242 15.51 -9.50 14.66
N ALA A 243 14.74 -10.58 14.81
CA ALA A 243 13.38 -10.69 14.31
C ALA A 243 12.37 -10.22 15.36
N ARG A 244 11.60 -9.19 15.01
CA ARG A 244 10.59 -8.59 15.89
C ARG A 244 9.22 -8.51 15.23
N ALA A 245 8.19 -8.67 16.04
CA ALA A 245 6.81 -8.46 15.65
C ALA A 245 6.13 -7.35 16.47
N TYR A 246 5.35 -6.52 15.78
CA TYR A 246 4.59 -5.40 16.35
C TYR A 246 3.10 -5.62 16.06
N PRO A 247 2.32 -6.12 17.02
CA PRO A 247 0.93 -6.46 16.76
C PRO A 247 0.06 -5.27 16.38
N LEU A 248 -0.79 -5.42 15.36
CA LEU A 248 -1.76 -4.37 15.01
C LEU A 248 -2.76 -4.11 16.14
N GLN A 249 -2.97 -5.08 17.04
CA GLN A 249 -3.76 -4.87 18.23
C GLN A 249 -3.20 -3.81 19.19
N ILE A 250 -1.88 -3.54 19.11
CA ILE A 250 -1.20 -2.44 19.81
C ILE A 250 -1.10 -1.24 18.89
N LEU A 251 -0.61 -1.42 17.66
CA LEU A 251 -0.36 -0.30 16.74
C LEU A 251 -1.63 0.47 16.36
N THR A 252 -2.81 -0.14 16.38
CA THR A 252 -4.10 0.57 16.20
C THR A 252 -4.34 1.65 17.28
N TRP A 253 -3.70 1.55 18.44
CA TRP A 253 -3.85 2.48 19.58
C TRP A 253 -2.67 3.45 19.75
N HIS A 254 -1.54 3.17 19.12
CA HIS A 254 -0.29 3.93 19.29
C HIS A 254 0.25 4.53 18.00
N GLU A 255 -0.07 3.92 16.86
CA GLU A 255 0.31 4.27 15.49
C GLU A 255 1.82 4.33 15.19
N ILE A 256 2.68 4.58 16.18
CA ILE A 256 4.13 4.74 16.05
C ILE A 256 4.85 4.04 17.22
N VAL A 257 5.90 3.29 16.88
CA VAL A 257 6.89 2.76 17.82
C VAL A 257 8.28 3.23 17.38
N ASN A 258 8.99 3.94 18.26
CA ASN A 258 10.41 4.23 18.07
C ASN A 258 11.22 3.09 18.68
N ASP A 259 11.99 2.37 17.86
CA ASP A 259 12.73 1.19 18.28
C ASP A 259 14.17 1.18 17.73
N THR A 260 14.94 0.16 18.10
CA THR A 260 16.23 -0.22 17.52
C THR A 260 16.26 -1.74 17.32
N VAL A 261 16.27 -2.18 16.06
CA VAL A 261 16.23 -3.60 15.66
C VAL A 261 17.53 -3.94 14.96
N GLY A 262 18.25 -4.96 15.43
CA GLY A 262 19.52 -5.36 14.81
C GLY A 262 20.53 -4.21 14.70
N SER A 263 20.59 -3.35 15.72
CA SER A 263 21.39 -2.11 15.77
C SER A 263 20.97 -1.00 14.80
N VAL A 264 19.85 -1.13 14.10
CA VAL A 264 19.27 -0.08 13.25
C VAL A 264 18.14 0.62 14.01
N PRO A 265 18.27 1.93 14.31
CA PRO A 265 17.16 2.72 14.83
C PRO A 265 16.05 2.81 13.80
N VAL A 266 14.85 2.35 14.15
CA VAL A 266 13.70 2.33 13.24
C VAL A 266 12.50 3.02 13.86
N ILE A 267 11.63 3.56 13.01
CA ILE A 267 10.24 3.83 13.36
C ILE A 267 9.35 2.79 12.69
N VAL A 268 8.47 2.15 13.45
CA VAL A 268 7.45 1.23 12.94
C VAL A 268 6.10 1.89 13.10
N THR A 269 5.34 1.97 12.01
CA THR A 269 4.11 2.76 11.96
C THR A 269 2.95 1.98 11.40
N PHE A 270 1.74 2.30 11.86
CA PHE A 270 0.50 1.80 11.28
C PHE A 270 -0.55 2.90 11.22
N CYS A 271 -1.05 3.23 10.03
CA CYS A 271 -2.23 4.07 9.86
C CYS A 271 -3.46 3.20 9.61
N PRO A 272 -4.37 3.04 10.59
CA PRO A 272 -5.56 2.20 10.42
C PRO A 272 -6.51 2.73 9.33
N LEU A 273 -6.50 4.04 9.06
CA LEU A 273 -7.35 4.65 8.04
C LEU A 273 -6.90 4.30 6.61
N CYS A 274 -5.64 3.95 6.42
CA CYS A 274 -5.04 3.64 5.11
C CYS A 274 -4.64 2.17 4.96
N ASN A 275 -4.74 1.38 6.05
CA ASN A 275 -4.14 0.06 6.21
C ASN A 275 -2.61 0.05 6.02
N SER A 276 -1.92 1.19 6.11
CA SER A 276 -0.49 1.28 5.83
C SER A 276 0.34 0.89 7.05
N ALA A 277 1.01 -0.26 6.98
CA ALA A 277 2.08 -0.66 7.89
C ALA A 277 3.43 -0.37 7.25
N ILE A 278 4.18 0.60 7.78
CA ILE A 278 5.41 1.10 7.15
C ILE A 278 6.49 1.29 8.20
N ALA A 279 7.72 0.91 7.87
CA ALA A 279 8.89 1.14 8.70
C ALA A 279 9.95 2.00 7.99
N PHE A 280 10.67 2.81 8.76
CA PHE A 280 11.76 3.65 8.26
C PHE A 280 12.99 3.58 9.17
N ASP A 281 14.18 3.77 8.59
CA ASP A 281 15.37 4.15 9.36
C ASP A 281 15.18 5.60 9.82
N ARG A 282 15.30 5.82 11.13
CA ARG A 282 15.11 7.13 11.75
C ARG A 282 16.42 7.89 11.96
N ARG A 283 17.49 7.46 11.29
CA ARG A 283 18.76 8.17 11.24
C ARG A 283 18.85 9.04 10.00
N PHE A 284 19.10 10.31 10.22
CA PHE A 284 19.47 11.27 9.18
C PHE A 284 20.26 12.41 9.82
N ASP A 285 21.08 13.08 9.01
CA ASP A 285 22.01 14.12 9.48
C ASP A 285 22.93 13.67 10.63
N GLY A 286 23.35 12.40 10.58
CA GLY A 286 24.24 11.81 11.59
C GLY A 286 23.62 11.64 12.98
N LYS A 287 22.30 11.81 13.13
CA LYS A 287 21.59 11.70 14.40
C LYS A 287 20.43 10.71 14.27
N THR A 288 20.06 10.15 15.40
CA THR A 288 18.87 9.32 15.57
C THR A 288 17.73 10.21 16.06
N HIS A 289 16.61 10.23 15.33
CA HIS A 289 15.47 11.09 15.63
C HIS A 289 14.32 10.30 16.24
N GLU A 290 13.45 10.97 17.00
CA GLU A 290 12.26 10.36 17.62
C GLU A 290 11.00 10.99 17.03
N PHE A 291 10.05 10.14 16.64
CA PHE A 291 8.83 10.56 15.98
C PHE A 291 7.61 10.42 16.90
N GLY A 292 6.69 11.37 16.80
CA GLY A 292 5.40 11.33 17.46
C GLY A 292 4.24 11.48 16.48
N THR A 293 3.02 11.28 16.98
CA THR A 293 1.80 11.51 16.20
C THR A 293 1.46 13.00 16.22
N SER A 294 1.27 13.61 15.05
CA SER A 294 0.95 15.04 14.99
C SER A 294 -0.54 15.32 15.26
N GLY A 295 -1.40 14.32 15.10
CA GLY A 295 -2.86 14.48 15.06
C GLY A 295 -3.37 15.08 13.75
N LEU A 296 -2.48 15.35 12.79
CA LEU A 296 -2.81 15.83 11.45
C LEU A 296 -2.82 14.68 10.44
N LEU A 297 -3.65 14.83 9.41
CA LEU A 297 -3.83 13.86 8.32
C LEU A 297 -3.73 14.55 6.97
N ARG A 298 -3.31 13.80 5.95
CA ARG A 298 -3.40 14.17 4.53
C ARG A 298 -3.81 12.95 3.71
N PHE A 299 -4.90 13.08 2.95
CA PHE A 299 -5.54 11.93 2.28
C PHE A 299 -5.87 10.76 3.22
N SER A 300 -6.32 11.09 4.44
CA SER A 300 -6.52 10.17 5.58
C SER A 300 -5.24 9.57 6.17
N ASP A 301 -4.09 9.74 5.52
CA ASP A 301 -2.83 9.20 6.00
C ASP A 301 -2.24 10.04 7.12
N LEU A 302 -1.60 9.35 8.06
CA LEU A 302 -0.93 9.93 9.22
C LEU A 302 0.17 10.90 8.79
N ILE A 303 0.12 12.12 9.32
CA ILE A 303 1.28 13.00 9.35
C ILE A 303 1.98 12.78 10.69
N MET A 304 3.20 12.28 10.64
CA MET A 304 4.09 12.16 11.79
C MET A 304 4.79 13.50 12.02
N TYR A 305 5.42 13.66 13.18
CA TYR A 305 6.35 14.76 13.37
C TYR A 305 7.62 14.26 14.07
N ASP A 306 8.75 14.87 13.73
CA ASP A 306 10.03 14.66 14.41
C ASP A 306 10.15 15.63 15.59
N ARG A 307 10.38 15.10 16.79
CA ARG A 307 10.53 15.89 18.02
C ARG A 307 11.78 16.78 18.04
N THR A 308 12.78 16.46 17.23
CA THR A 308 14.06 17.16 17.18
C THR A 308 13.99 18.39 16.28
N THR A 309 13.53 18.21 15.04
CA THR A 309 13.48 19.29 14.04
C THR A 309 12.13 20.00 13.97
N GLU A 310 11.12 19.50 14.69
CA GLU A 310 9.73 19.95 14.61
C GLU A 310 9.12 19.85 13.20
N SER A 311 9.78 19.12 12.28
CA SER A 311 9.31 18.91 10.92
C SER A 311 8.19 17.87 10.88
N LEU A 312 7.26 18.03 9.95
CA LEU A 312 6.16 17.12 9.70
C LEU A 312 6.49 16.19 8.55
N TRP A 313 6.19 14.91 8.71
CA TRP A 313 6.57 13.85 7.79
C TRP A 313 5.35 13.02 7.39
N GLN A 314 5.15 12.81 6.10
CA GLN A 314 4.08 11.97 5.59
C GLN A 314 4.43 10.49 5.82
N GLN A 315 3.60 9.75 6.55
CA GLN A 315 3.84 8.32 6.82
C GLN A 315 3.89 7.51 5.52
N PHE A 316 2.96 7.77 4.59
CA PHE A 316 2.86 7.02 3.35
C PHE A 316 4.12 7.08 2.48
N THR A 317 4.73 8.27 2.35
CA THR A 317 5.82 8.51 1.39
C THR A 317 7.18 8.66 2.04
N GLY A 318 7.23 8.84 3.36
CA GLY A 318 8.45 9.20 4.09
C GLY A 318 8.93 10.64 3.81
N GLU A 319 8.15 11.46 3.11
CA GLU A 319 8.55 12.84 2.74
C GLU A 319 8.39 13.79 3.93
N GLY A 320 9.41 14.60 4.21
CA GLY A 320 9.26 15.78 5.05
C GLY A 320 8.40 16.80 4.29
N VAL A 321 7.18 17.06 4.75
CA VAL A 321 6.19 17.88 4.03
C VAL A 321 6.10 19.31 4.52
N VAL A 322 6.48 19.57 5.78
CA VAL A 322 6.50 20.90 6.40
C VAL A 322 7.67 20.99 7.37
N GLY A 323 8.31 22.15 7.48
CA GLY A 323 9.40 22.39 8.42
C GLY A 323 10.78 22.40 7.77
N GLU A 324 11.81 22.36 8.62
CA GLU A 324 13.22 22.37 8.20
C GLU A 324 13.51 21.28 7.16
N LYS A 325 12.93 20.09 7.36
CA LYS A 325 13.10 18.89 6.53
C LYS A 325 12.15 18.81 5.34
N ALA A 326 11.46 19.89 4.99
CA ALA A 326 10.63 19.94 3.80
C ALA A 326 11.42 19.51 2.53
N GLY A 327 10.92 18.51 1.82
CA GLY A 327 11.50 17.96 0.58
C GLY A 327 12.57 16.87 0.77
N THR A 328 12.86 16.46 2.01
CA THR A 328 13.70 15.30 2.28
C THR A 328 12.86 14.03 2.43
N TYR A 329 13.51 12.86 2.41
CA TYR A 329 12.83 11.56 2.47
C TYR A 329 13.49 10.65 3.50
N LEU A 330 12.68 9.96 4.30
CA LEU A 330 13.12 8.86 5.13
C LEU A 330 13.46 7.64 4.28
N GLN A 331 14.43 6.86 4.75
CA GLN A 331 14.75 5.59 4.12
C GLN A 331 13.80 4.51 4.61
N PHE A 332 13.05 3.91 3.69
CA PHE A 332 12.18 2.77 4.00
C PHE A 332 13.00 1.55 4.47
N VAL A 333 12.41 0.82 5.40
CA VAL A 333 12.88 -0.49 5.87
C VAL A 333 11.82 -1.53 5.47
N PRO A 334 12.20 -2.67 4.85
CA PRO A 334 11.23 -3.71 4.52
C PRO A 334 10.51 -4.18 5.78
N ALA A 335 9.18 -4.19 5.72
CA ALA A 335 8.32 -4.70 6.77
C ALA A 335 7.23 -5.56 6.14
N SER A 336 6.90 -6.67 6.77
CA SER A 336 5.84 -7.58 6.31
C SER A 336 4.64 -7.50 7.24
N LEU A 337 3.43 -7.61 6.71
CA LEU A 337 2.21 -7.73 7.50
C LEU A 337 1.67 -9.16 7.40
N ILE A 338 1.95 -9.97 8.42
CA ILE A 338 1.63 -11.41 8.45
C ILE A 338 0.89 -11.76 9.75
N SER A 339 0.33 -12.96 9.84
CA SER A 339 -0.27 -13.43 11.09
C SER A 339 0.78 -13.73 12.17
N PHE A 340 0.36 -13.70 13.43
CA PHE A 340 1.18 -14.13 14.56
C PHE A 340 1.64 -15.60 14.41
N ALA A 341 0.81 -16.49 13.86
CA ALA A 341 1.17 -17.88 13.62
C ALA A 341 2.29 -18.03 12.58
N GLU A 342 2.24 -17.26 11.50
CA GLU A 342 3.31 -17.21 10.49
C GLU A 342 4.62 -16.69 11.13
N PHE A 343 4.55 -15.61 11.93
CA PHE A 343 5.73 -15.08 12.63
C PHE A 343 6.33 -16.11 13.60
N ARG A 344 5.49 -16.76 14.41
CA ARG A 344 5.92 -17.81 15.35
C ARG A 344 6.62 -18.97 14.65
N THR A 345 6.11 -19.37 13.49
CA THR A 345 6.69 -20.45 12.69
C THR A 345 8.03 -20.04 12.08
N ALA A 346 8.10 -18.85 11.50
CA ALA A 346 9.31 -18.36 10.85
C ALA A 346 10.42 -17.97 11.84
N TYR A 347 10.06 -17.49 13.03
CA TYR A 347 10.96 -16.96 14.04
C TYR A 347 10.62 -17.48 15.44
N PRO A 348 10.89 -18.75 15.76
CA PRO A 348 10.57 -19.33 17.07
C PRO A 348 11.28 -18.63 18.25
N HIS A 349 12.41 -17.97 17.98
CA HIS A 349 13.17 -17.18 18.95
C HIS A 349 12.98 -15.66 18.80
N GLY A 350 12.08 -15.24 17.90
CA GLY A 350 11.73 -13.84 17.73
C GLY A 350 11.04 -13.26 18.97
N ILE A 351 10.96 -11.94 19.03
CA ILE A 351 10.35 -11.23 20.16
C ILE A 351 9.20 -10.33 19.70
N ILE A 352 8.19 -10.18 20.54
CA ILE A 352 6.93 -9.50 20.19
C ILE A 352 6.73 -8.33 21.13
N LEU A 353 6.32 -7.18 20.58
CA LEU A 353 5.97 -6.01 21.36
C LEU A 353 4.89 -6.38 22.39
N SER A 354 5.19 -6.13 23.66
CA SER A 354 4.33 -6.49 24.79
C SER A 354 3.23 -5.45 25.03
N HIS A 355 2.19 -5.85 25.76
CA HIS A 355 1.16 -4.92 26.24
C HIS A 355 1.66 -3.95 27.34
N ASP A 356 2.87 -4.17 27.89
CA ASP A 356 3.52 -3.25 28.84
C ASP A 356 4.08 -2.01 28.10
N THR A 357 3.13 -1.18 27.72
CA THR A 357 3.29 0.05 26.91
C THR A 357 3.27 1.31 27.77
N GLY A 358 3.13 1.17 29.10
CA GLY A 358 2.89 2.28 30.02
C GLY A 358 1.48 2.89 29.94
N MET A 359 0.55 2.27 29.21
CA MET A 359 -0.83 2.75 29.03
C MET A 359 -1.84 1.63 29.21
N ILE A 360 -3.02 1.97 29.74
CA ILE A 360 -4.15 1.04 29.86
C ILE A 360 -5.04 1.24 28.63
N ARG A 361 -5.02 0.26 27.73
CA ARG A 361 -5.83 0.22 26.51
C ARG A 361 -6.50 -1.14 26.37
N ALA A 362 -7.59 -1.17 25.61
CA ALA A 362 -8.28 -2.41 25.26
C ALA A 362 -7.64 -3.01 24.00
N TYR A 363 -6.38 -3.47 24.10
CA TYR A 363 -5.71 -4.11 22.98
C TYR A 363 -6.56 -5.28 22.43
N GLY A 364 -6.57 -5.39 21.10
CA GLY A 364 -7.36 -6.34 20.33
C GLY A 364 -8.76 -5.84 19.99
N SER A 365 -9.23 -4.78 20.66
CA SER A 365 -10.45 -4.06 20.27
C SER A 365 -10.14 -3.11 19.12
N ASN A 366 -11.01 -3.11 18.11
CA ASN A 366 -10.91 -2.29 16.91
C ASN A 366 -11.95 -1.14 16.95
N PRO A 367 -11.53 0.13 17.02
CA PRO A 367 -12.44 1.28 16.97
C PRO A 367 -12.98 1.58 15.55
N TYR A 368 -12.45 0.93 14.52
CA TYR A 368 -12.77 1.11 13.11
C TYR A 368 -13.53 -0.07 12.52
N LYS A 369 -14.38 -0.74 13.30
CA LYS A 369 -15.16 -1.89 12.82
C LYS A 369 -15.85 -1.61 11.47
N ASP A 370 -15.93 -2.64 10.64
CA ASP A 370 -16.51 -2.63 9.30
C ASP A 370 -15.83 -1.64 8.33
N TYR A 371 -14.77 -0.92 8.72
CA TYR A 371 -14.26 0.21 7.93
C TYR A 371 -13.76 -0.20 6.54
N ASP A 372 -13.12 -1.38 6.45
CA ASP A 372 -12.57 -1.94 5.22
C ASP A 372 -13.60 -2.64 4.33
N THR A 373 -14.89 -2.58 4.67
CA THR A 373 -15.97 -3.07 3.82
C THR A 373 -16.00 -2.32 2.49
N ILE A 374 -16.01 -3.08 1.39
CA ILE A 374 -16.16 -2.52 0.04
C ILE A 374 -17.46 -1.71 -0.06
N GLY A 375 -17.34 -0.48 -0.58
CA GLY A 375 -18.47 0.46 -0.71
C GLY A 375 -18.55 1.47 0.43
N ASN A 376 -17.79 1.31 1.52
CA ASN A 376 -17.65 2.35 2.52
C ASN A 376 -16.94 3.59 1.98
N THR A 377 -17.26 4.74 2.58
CA THR A 377 -16.61 6.01 2.26
C THR A 377 -15.37 6.20 3.14
N PRO A 378 -14.23 6.58 2.56
CA PRO A 378 -13.02 6.91 3.32
C PRO A 378 -13.27 7.93 4.43
N PHE A 379 -12.81 7.61 5.63
CA PHE A 379 -12.95 8.50 6.78
C PHE A 379 -11.83 9.54 6.76
N MET A 380 -12.15 10.80 7.06
CA MET A 380 -11.20 11.93 7.09
C MET A 380 -10.39 12.11 5.79
N PHE A 381 -10.98 11.76 4.65
CA PHE A 381 -10.38 11.94 3.34
C PHE A 381 -10.83 13.27 2.71
N ARG A 382 -9.88 14.07 2.23
CA ARG A 382 -10.14 15.19 1.30
C ARG A 382 -9.24 15.06 0.09
N GLY A 383 -9.82 14.68 -1.04
CA GLY A 383 -9.13 14.47 -2.30
C GLY A 383 -10.12 13.97 -3.35
N LEU A 384 -9.62 13.72 -4.56
CA LEU A 384 -10.41 13.05 -5.60
C LEU A 384 -10.25 11.54 -5.41
N LEU A 385 -11.37 10.83 -5.35
CA LEU A 385 -11.36 9.37 -5.35
C LEU A 385 -11.04 8.87 -6.76
N ASP A 386 -10.11 7.93 -6.83
CA ASP A 386 -9.78 7.25 -8.07
C ASP A 386 -10.74 6.06 -8.28
N ASN A 387 -11.62 6.20 -9.27
CA ASN A 387 -12.68 5.23 -9.53
C ASN A 387 -12.23 3.99 -10.33
N ARG A 388 -10.93 3.80 -10.58
CA ARG A 388 -10.42 2.59 -11.25
C ARG A 388 -10.57 1.33 -10.38
N LEU A 389 -10.59 1.48 -9.06
CA LEU A 389 -10.93 0.43 -8.10
C LEU A 389 -11.85 1.00 -7.00
N PRO A 390 -12.62 0.16 -6.28
CA PRO A 390 -13.34 0.61 -5.10
C PRO A 390 -12.41 1.26 -4.07
N ALA A 391 -12.88 2.30 -3.38
CA ALA A 391 -12.06 3.05 -2.43
C ALA A 391 -11.39 2.16 -1.37
N MET A 392 -12.16 1.27 -0.73
CA MET A 392 -11.67 0.35 0.29
C MET A 392 -11.04 -0.94 -0.27
N ALA A 393 -10.85 -1.05 -1.59
CA ALA A 393 -10.16 -2.20 -2.14
C ALA A 393 -8.73 -2.25 -1.61
N ARG A 394 -8.32 -3.41 -1.10
CA ARG A 394 -6.93 -3.66 -0.71
C ARG A 394 -6.07 -3.90 -1.95
N VAL A 395 -4.90 -3.29 -1.97
CA VAL A 395 -3.89 -3.45 -3.02
C VAL A 395 -2.53 -3.69 -2.40
N VAL A 396 -1.78 -4.63 -2.96
CA VAL A 396 -0.32 -4.70 -2.73
C VAL A 396 0.30 -3.66 -3.64
N SER A 397 0.95 -2.66 -3.05
CA SER A 397 1.50 -1.53 -3.78
C SER A 397 3.02 -1.57 -3.77
N VAL A 398 3.62 -1.27 -4.91
CA VAL A 398 5.08 -1.27 -5.11
C VAL A 398 5.48 -0.01 -5.85
N SER A 399 6.47 0.71 -5.31
CA SER A 399 7.13 1.82 -5.98
C SER A 399 8.51 1.39 -6.45
N LEU A 400 8.69 1.29 -7.77
CA LEU A 400 9.99 1.08 -8.40
C LEU A 400 10.53 2.42 -8.92
N LYS A 401 11.77 2.40 -9.45
CA LYS A 401 12.48 3.62 -9.88
C LYS A 401 11.75 4.45 -10.95
N THR A 402 10.86 3.85 -11.72
CA THR A 402 10.18 4.55 -12.83
C THR A 402 8.69 4.27 -12.90
N VAL A 403 8.18 3.38 -12.05
CA VAL A 403 6.79 2.90 -12.12
C VAL A 403 6.27 2.61 -10.73
N ASP A 404 5.04 3.05 -10.48
CA ASP A 404 4.23 2.62 -9.36
C ASP A 404 3.24 1.57 -9.89
N ILE A 405 3.16 0.42 -9.23
CA ILE A 405 2.24 -0.66 -9.58
C ILE A 405 1.44 -1.10 -8.35
N ALA A 406 0.16 -1.41 -8.57
CA ALA A 406 -0.73 -1.97 -7.57
C ALA A 406 -1.32 -3.28 -8.07
N TYR A 407 -1.22 -4.32 -7.23
CA TYR A 407 -1.83 -5.62 -7.44
C TYR A 407 -3.10 -5.70 -6.57
N PRO A 408 -4.31 -5.70 -7.17
CA PRO A 408 -5.54 -5.86 -6.40
C PRO A 408 -5.53 -7.15 -5.58
N LEU A 409 -5.78 -7.04 -4.28
CA LEU A 409 -5.65 -8.18 -3.36
C LEU A 409 -6.57 -9.34 -3.76
N HIS A 410 -7.76 -9.08 -4.29
CA HIS A 410 -8.66 -10.14 -4.75
C HIS A 410 -8.07 -10.96 -5.90
N ILE A 411 -7.43 -10.30 -6.89
CA ILE A 411 -6.76 -11.01 -8.00
C ILE A 411 -5.58 -11.83 -7.46
N LEU A 412 -4.79 -11.22 -6.56
CA LEU A 412 -3.66 -11.90 -5.95
C LEU A 412 -4.09 -13.09 -5.09
N ALA A 413 -5.16 -12.96 -4.30
CA ALA A 413 -5.68 -14.04 -3.47
C ALA A 413 -6.23 -15.21 -4.31
N ASP A 414 -6.93 -14.90 -5.41
CA ASP A 414 -7.44 -15.90 -6.34
C ASP A 414 -6.30 -16.67 -7.03
N ARG A 415 -5.22 -16.00 -7.41
CA ARG A 415 -4.06 -16.62 -8.08
C ARG A 415 -3.05 -17.26 -7.10
N GLY A 416 -2.92 -16.72 -5.89
CA GLY A 416 -1.91 -17.08 -4.90
C GLY A 416 -0.49 -16.59 -5.20
N VAL A 417 -0.09 -16.58 -6.47
CA VAL A 417 1.22 -16.11 -6.94
C VAL A 417 1.04 -15.30 -8.22
N ILE A 418 1.72 -14.17 -8.32
CA ILE A 418 1.86 -13.38 -9.55
C ILE A 418 3.34 -13.19 -9.83
N HIS A 419 3.79 -13.57 -11.02
CA HIS A 419 5.08 -13.16 -11.58
C HIS A 419 4.84 -11.98 -12.50
N ASP A 420 5.60 -10.90 -12.29
CA ASP A 420 5.49 -9.70 -13.11
C ASP A 420 6.90 -9.13 -13.39
N ILE A 421 7.04 -8.34 -14.45
CA ILE A 421 8.31 -7.70 -14.83
C ILE A 421 8.09 -6.20 -15.09
N PRO A 422 7.53 -5.44 -14.12
CA PRO A 422 7.25 -4.02 -14.31
C PRO A 422 8.55 -3.24 -14.53
N ALA A 423 8.61 -2.49 -15.63
CA ALA A 423 9.79 -1.73 -16.05
C ALA A 423 11.08 -2.58 -16.10
N GLY A 424 10.98 -3.87 -16.43
CA GLY A 424 12.14 -4.77 -16.53
C GLY A 424 12.63 -5.35 -15.20
N TYR A 425 11.95 -5.07 -14.08
CA TYR A 425 12.29 -5.62 -12.77
C TYR A 425 11.50 -6.90 -12.50
N PRO A 426 12.13 -8.09 -12.45
CA PRO A 426 11.41 -9.33 -12.24
C PRO A 426 10.99 -9.46 -10.78
N LEU A 427 9.69 -9.58 -10.56
CA LEU A 427 9.04 -9.67 -9.26
C LEU A 427 8.27 -10.97 -9.12
N VAL A 428 8.22 -11.48 -7.90
CA VAL A 428 7.19 -12.41 -7.46
C VAL A 428 6.38 -11.75 -6.34
N VAL A 429 5.05 -11.78 -6.49
CA VAL A 429 4.07 -11.32 -5.50
C VAL A 429 3.34 -12.55 -5.00
N LEU A 430 3.41 -12.78 -3.70
CA LEU A 430 2.89 -13.96 -3.02
C LEU A 430 1.70 -13.59 -2.13
N HIS A 431 0.77 -14.53 -1.98
CA HIS A 431 -0.31 -14.46 -1.01
C HIS A 431 -0.57 -15.80 -0.34
N THR A 432 -0.80 -15.76 0.97
CA THR A 432 -1.26 -16.90 1.77
C THR A 432 -2.46 -16.51 2.62
N THR A 433 -3.31 -17.47 2.96
CA THR A 433 -4.48 -17.28 3.82
C THR A 433 -4.10 -17.39 5.30
N GLY A 434 -4.97 -16.93 6.21
CA GLY A 434 -4.83 -17.10 7.66
C GLY A 434 -4.39 -15.85 8.41
N THR A 435 -4.58 -14.66 7.82
CA THR A 435 -4.29 -13.38 8.48
C THR A 435 -5.55 -12.52 8.47
N ASN A 436 -6.05 -12.21 9.66
CA ASN A 436 -7.26 -11.43 9.82
C ASN A 436 -7.05 -9.96 9.47
N SER A 437 -8.10 -9.31 8.96
CA SER A 437 -8.20 -7.87 8.93
C SER A 437 -8.22 -7.30 10.36
N ALA A 438 -7.40 -6.27 10.60
CA ALA A 438 -7.49 -5.49 11.83
C ALA A 438 -8.69 -4.51 11.86
N LEU A 439 -9.42 -4.38 10.76
CA LEU A 439 -10.40 -3.31 10.52
C LEU A 439 -11.83 -3.84 10.30
N GLY A 440 -12.00 -5.14 10.00
CA GLY A 440 -13.30 -5.72 9.65
C GLY A 440 -14.26 -5.90 10.83
N ALA A 441 -13.78 -6.37 11.99
CA ALA A 441 -14.64 -6.72 13.13
C ALA A 441 -14.34 -5.89 14.39
N PRO A 442 -15.24 -5.84 15.40
CA PRO A 442 -14.98 -5.15 16.67
C PRO A 442 -13.79 -5.71 17.47
N ARG A 443 -13.46 -6.98 17.28
CA ARG A 443 -12.25 -7.64 17.80
C ARG A 443 -11.40 -8.06 16.62
N ILE A 444 -10.11 -7.74 16.63
CA ILE A 444 -9.19 -8.06 15.52
C ILE A 444 -9.09 -9.58 15.28
N ALA A 445 -9.14 -10.37 16.36
CA ALA A 445 -9.22 -11.83 16.29
C ALA A 445 -10.46 -12.39 15.57
N GLU A 446 -11.50 -11.58 15.37
CA GLU A 446 -12.75 -11.95 14.69
C GLU A 446 -12.84 -11.36 13.27
N GLY A 447 -11.80 -10.63 12.82
CA GLY A 447 -11.75 -10.07 11.48
C GLY A 447 -11.74 -11.13 10.39
N GLU A 448 -12.28 -10.80 9.22
CA GLU A 448 -12.23 -11.68 8.05
C GLU A 448 -10.78 -11.93 7.61
N ASP A 449 -10.52 -13.10 7.04
CA ASP A 449 -9.21 -13.43 6.49
C ASP A 449 -8.94 -12.63 5.22
N VAL A 450 -7.96 -11.72 5.29
CA VAL A 450 -7.46 -10.95 4.15
C VAL A 450 -6.15 -11.53 3.62
N GLY A 451 -5.59 -12.50 4.33
CA GLY A 451 -4.31 -13.13 4.04
C GLY A 451 -3.11 -12.23 4.26
N ALA A 452 -1.94 -12.82 4.08
CA ALA A 452 -0.65 -12.16 4.14
C ALA A 452 -0.07 -12.04 2.73
N THR A 453 0.77 -11.03 2.52
CA THR A 453 1.41 -10.78 1.23
C THR A 453 2.93 -10.70 1.38
N GLY A 454 3.63 -10.97 0.28
CA GLY A 454 5.08 -10.80 0.19
C GLY A 454 5.49 -10.45 -1.23
N VAL A 455 6.43 -9.52 -1.39
CA VAL A 455 6.95 -9.11 -2.70
C VAL A 455 8.46 -9.21 -2.70
N PHE A 456 9.00 -9.93 -3.69
CA PHE A 456 10.42 -10.24 -3.77
C PHE A 456 10.96 -10.08 -5.17
N ASP A 457 12.26 -9.80 -5.28
CA ASP A 457 13.00 -10.05 -6.51
C ASP A 457 12.96 -11.56 -6.75
N SER A 458 12.46 -11.99 -7.90
CA SER A 458 12.36 -13.43 -8.21
C SER A 458 13.70 -14.05 -8.56
N ARG A 459 14.79 -13.27 -8.60
CA ARG A 459 16.14 -13.78 -8.84
C ARG A 459 16.84 -14.16 -7.54
N LEU A 460 17.48 -15.32 -7.55
CA LEU A 460 18.39 -15.79 -6.51
C LEU A 460 19.71 -16.20 -7.15
N GLY A 461 20.76 -15.43 -6.91
CA GLY A 461 22.03 -15.59 -7.62
C GLY A 461 21.86 -15.36 -9.12
N ASN A 462 22.19 -16.39 -9.93
CA ASN A 462 22.09 -16.33 -11.39
C ASN A 462 20.80 -16.94 -11.95
N GLN A 463 19.87 -17.34 -11.08
CA GLN A 463 18.63 -18.01 -11.47
C GLN A 463 17.43 -17.11 -11.20
N THR A 464 16.50 -17.05 -12.15
CA THR A 464 15.14 -16.55 -11.91
C THR A 464 14.27 -17.72 -11.49
N LEU A 465 13.63 -17.62 -10.34
CA LEU A 465 12.76 -18.64 -9.79
C LEU A 465 11.29 -18.37 -10.15
N THR A 466 10.58 -19.44 -10.47
CA THR A 466 9.15 -19.44 -10.74
C THR A 466 8.46 -20.18 -9.61
N PHE A 467 7.34 -19.65 -9.12
CA PHE A 467 6.71 -20.13 -7.90
C PHE A 467 5.30 -20.65 -8.16
N HIS A 468 4.94 -21.69 -7.45
CA HIS A 468 3.58 -22.21 -7.40
C HIS A 468 3.11 -22.26 -5.96
N ARG A 469 1.80 -22.09 -5.76
CA ARG A 469 1.17 -22.20 -4.45
C ARG A 469 0.06 -23.25 -4.50
N ASP A 470 0.10 -24.19 -3.56
CA ASP A 470 -0.97 -25.12 -3.25
C ASP A 470 -1.36 -24.98 -1.77
N GLY A 471 -2.58 -24.50 -1.50
CA GLY A 471 -2.96 -24.03 -0.17
C GLY A 471 -2.00 -22.92 0.31
N ASN A 472 -1.38 -23.09 1.48
CA ASN A 472 -0.34 -22.16 1.97
C ASN A 472 1.09 -22.62 1.65
N LYS A 473 1.27 -23.74 0.95
CA LYS A 473 2.60 -24.24 0.57
C LYS A 473 3.05 -23.54 -0.71
N ILE A 474 4.15 -22.80 -0.62
CA ILE A 474 4.80 -22.16 -1.78
C ILE A 474 6.02 -23.00 -2.17
N THR A 475 6.17 -23.31 -3.45
CA THR A 475 7.28 -24.13 -3.98
C THR A 475 7.83 -23.49 -5.25
N ASP A 476 9.15 -23.49 -5.45
CA ASP A 476 9.74 -23.07 -6.72
C ASP A 476 9.81 -24.22 -7.73
N ALA A 477 9.66 -23.91 -9.02
CA ALA A 477 9.65 -24.90 -10.08
C ALA A 477 11.04 -25.50 -10.34
N GLU A 478 12.09 -24.70 -10.16
CA GLU A 478 13.44 -25.00 -10.61
C GLU A 478 14.16 -26.01 -9.71
N THR A 479 13.93 -25.93 -8.40
CA THR A 479 14.60 -26.77 -7.38
C THR A 479 13.62 -27.56 -6.52
N GLN A 480 12.32 -27.27 -6.63
CA GLN A 480 11.28 -27.85 -5.78
C GLN A 480 11.48 -27.54 -4.28
N SER A 481 12.21 -26.46 -3.96
CA SER A 481 12.33 -26.00 -2.59
C SER A 481 11.02 -25.37 -2.14
N THR A 482 10.72 -25.49 -0.86
CA THR A 482 9.51 -24.89 -0.28
C THR A 482 9.86 -23.59 0.42
N TRP A 483 8.93 -22.64 0.36
CA TRP A 483 9.14 -21.28 0.82
C TRP A 483 8.00 -20.83 1.74
N ASN A 484 8.30 -19.96 2.69
CA ASN A 484 7.28 -19.27 3.47
C ASN A 484 6.90 -17.91 2.83
N ILE A 485 5.88 -17.25 3.36
CA ILE A 485 5.40 -15.95 2.84
C ILE A 485 6.44 -14.81 2.97
N LEU A 486 7.44 -15.00 3.85
CA LEU A 486 8.55 -14.06 4.04
C LEU A 486 9.70 -14.26 3.05
N GLY A 487 9.55 -15.17 2.08
CA GLY A 487 10.56 -15.43 1.06
C GLY A 487 11.78 -16.19 1.60
N HIS A 488 11.61 -16.95 2.68
CA HIS A 488 12.63 -17.88 3.18
C HIS A 488 12.37 -19.28 2.64
N ALA A 489 13.41 -19.91 2.10
CA ALA A 489 13.36 -21.32 1.76
C ALA A 489 13.46 -22.15 3.06
N ILE A 490 12.43 -22.93 3.34
CA ILE A 490 12.28 -23.70 4.58
C ILE A 490 12.70 -25.17 4.42
N ASP A 491 12.62 -25.72 3.21
CA ASP A 491 13.00 -27.10 2.90
C ASP A 491 13.39 -27.25 1.43
N GLY A 492 14.09 -28.32 1.09
CA GLY A 492 14.60 -28.61 -0.25
C GLY A 492 16.00 -28.03 -0.52
N PRO A 493 16.49 -28.09 -1.78
CA PRO A 493 17.86 -27.71 -2.13
C PRO A 493 18.28 -26.28 -1.77
N LEU A 494 17.33 -25.35 -1.69
CA LEU A 494 17.58 -23.95 -1.35
C LEU A 494 17.34 -23.63 0.13
N ALA A 495 17.07 -24.62 0.98
CA ALA A 495 16.78 -24.39 2.40
C ALA A 495 17.83 -23.46 3.08
N GLY A 496 17.33 -22.46 3.82
CA GLY A 496 18.14 -21.43 4.47
C GLY A 496 18.46 -20.21 3.59
N GLN A 497 18.20 -20.28 2.28
CA GLN A 497 18.29 -19.13 1.39
C GLN A 497 17.09 -18.19 1.58
N ARG A 498 17.27 -16.93 1.20
CA ARG A 498 16.24 -15.88 1.28
C ARG A 498 16.18 -15.10 -0.02
N LEU A 499 14.96 -14.81 -0.47
CA LEU A 499 14.75 -13.85 -1.55
C LEU A 499 15.02 -12.43 -1.07
N THR A 500 15.37 -11.54 -2.01
CA THR A 500 15.53 -10.12 -1.67
C THR A 500 14.15 -9.47 -1.59
N PRO A 501 13.75 -8.95 -0.42
CA PRO A 501 12.44 -8.30 -0.27
C PRO A 501 12.41 -6.98 -1.06
N ILE A 502 11.25 -6.70 -1.65
CA ILE A 502 10.95 -5.42 -2.29
C ILE A 502 10.08 -4.61 -1.32
N ILE A 503 10.42 -3.33 -1.17
CA ILE A 503 9.58 -2.40 -0.38
C ILE A 503 8.20 -2.35 -1.03
N HIS A 504 7.20 -2.79 -0.28
CA HIS A 504 5.81 -2.80 -0.66
C HIS A 504 4.94 -2.41 0.53
N GLY A 505 3.65 -2.19 0.29
CA GLY A 505 2.68 -2.03 1.36
C GLY A 505 1.29 -2.51 0.95
N ASP A 506 0.55 -3.02 1.92
CA ASP A 506 -0.85 -3.42 1.78
C ASP A 506 -1.75 -2.21 2.06
N HIS A 507 -2.22 -1.52 1.04
CA HIS A 507 -2.93 -0.26 1.21
C HIS A 507 -4.40 -0.36 0.79
N PHE A 508 -5.22 0.54 1.32
CA PHE A 508 -6.47 0.86 0.64
C PHE A 508 -6.20 1.66 -0.63
N TRP A 509 -6.94 1.35 -1.68
CA TRP A 509 -6.77 1.98 -2.99
C TRP A 509 -6.96 3.50 -2.93
N PHE A 510 -7.94 3.99 -2.18
CA PHE A 510 -8.25 5.42 -2.14
C PHE A 510 -7.07 6.27 -1.66
N SER A 511 -6.32 5.78 -0.65
CA SER A 511 -5.19 6.51 -0.09
C SER A 511 -3.99 6.37 -1.01
N TRP A 512 -3.67 5.14 -1.46
CA TRP A 512 -2.58 4.92 -2.41
C TRP A 512 -2.71 5.75 -3.68
N ALA A 513 -3.87 5.72 -4.33
CA ALA A 513 -4.11 6.42 -5.58
C ALA A 513 -4.08 7.95 -5.42
N ALA A 514 -4.37 8.48 -4.23
CA ALA A 514 -4.23 9.91 -3.95
C ALA A 514 -2.76 10.35 -3.94
N PHE A 515 -1.85 9.51 -3.43
CA PHE A 515 -0.41 9.79 -3.46
C PHE A 515 0.23 9.44 -4.82
N LYS A 516 -0.22 8.35 -5.45
CA LYS A 516 0.36 7.78 -6.68
C LYS A 516 -0.71 7.64 -7.78
N PRO A 517 -1.29 8.73 -8.30
CA PRO A 517 -2.43 8.68 -9.23
C PRO A 517 -2.09 8.03 -10.58
N LYS A 518 -0.82 7.98 -10.97
CA LYS A 518 -0.36 7.34 -12.21
C LYS A 518 -0.07 5.84 -12.06
N THR A 519 -0.38 5.26 -10.90
CA THR A 519 -0.17 3.83 -10.64
C THR A 519 -0.78 2.97 -11.74
N ILE A 520 0.00 2.01 -12.21
CA ILE A 520 -0.47 0.93 -13.07
C ILE A 520 -1.19 -0.09 -12.18
N ILE A 521 -2.39 -0.48 -12.58
CA ILE A 521 -3.15 -1.51 -11.86
C ILE A 521 -2.98 -2.82 -12.62
N TYR A 522 -2.42 -3.82 -11.98
CA TYR A 522 -2.32 -5.16 -12.54
C TYR A 522 -3.73 -5.70 -12.83
N GLN A 523 -3.97 -6.13 -14.08
CA GLN A 523 -5.28 -6.64 -14.53
C GLN A 523 -5.34 -8.17 -14.64
N GLY A 524 -4.20 -8.86 -14.46
CA GLY A 524 -4.06 -10.24 -14.93
C GLY A 524 -3.81 -10.30 -16.44
N ASP A 525 -3.42 -11.49 -16.91
CA ASP A 525 -3.32 -11.85 -18.33
C ASP A 525 -4.68 -11.86 -19.06
#